data_AF-A0A7C3A2N3-F1
#
_entry.id   AF-A0A7C3A2N3-F1
#
_cell.length_a   1.000
_cell.length_b   1.000
_cell.length_c   1.000
_cell.angle_alpha   90.00
_cell.angle_beta   90.00
_cell.angle_gamma   90.00
#
_symmetry.space_group_name_H-M   'P 1'
#
loop_
_entity.id
_entity.type
_entity.pdbx_description
1 polymer ?
#
loop_
_entity_poly.entity_id
_entity_poly.type
_entity_poly.pdbx_seq_one_letter_code
_entity_poly.pdbx_strand_id
1 'polypeptide(L)'
;MFSLELDRLRRELRASGVRKVLIQLPSGLRRFALEVAEAAREAGALPIVQADPCYGACDLATWAAEALGADLIAHYGHSKMLELANGPEVLYFEARMQIDVRGVLEEALE
;
A
#
# COMPACT_ATOMS: atom_id res chain seq x y z
N MET A 1 14.85 8.08 -1.21
CA MET A 1 13.70 7.57 -2.00
C MET A 1 12.81 6.72 -1.09
N PHE A 2 11.52 6.56 -1.37
CA PHE A 2 10.63 5.73 -0.54
C PHE A 2 10.87 4.24 -0.78
N SER A 3 10.81 3.42 0.26
CA SER A 3 10.84 1.96 0.16
C SER A 3 9.42 1.42 -0.02
N LEU A 4 9.07 1.01 -1.24
CA LEU A 4 7.73 0.48 -1.57
C LEU A 4 7.55 -1.00 -1.22
N GLU A 5 8.62 -1.69 -0.79
CA GLU A 5 8.59 -3.11 -0.39
C GLU A 5 7.90 -4.03 -1.42
N LEU A 6 8.16 -3.82 -2.72
CA LEU A 6 7.46 -4.55 -3.80
C LEU A 6 7.69 -6.07 -3.73
N ASP A 7 8.86 -6.51 -3.28
CA ASP A 7 9.13 -7.94 -3.09
C ASP A 7 8.31 -8.56 -1.97
N ARG A 8 8.00 -7.77 -0.92
CA ARG A 8 7.03 -8.18 0.09
C ARG A 8 5.65 -8.26 -0.52
N LEU A 9 5.18 -7.24 -1.24
CA LEU A 9 3.88 -7.28 -1.92
C LEU A 9 3.74 -8.54 -2.78
N ARG A 10 4.72 -8.81 -3.64
CA ARG A 10 4.75 -10.01 -4.49
C ARG A 10 4.66 -11.31 -3.69
N ARG A 11 5.41 -11.41 -2.58
CA ARG A 11 5.42 -12.60 -1.72
C ARG A 11 4.07 -12.80 -1.03
N GLU A 12 3.50 -11.75 -0.44
CA GLU A 12 2.20 -11.83 0.25
C GLU A 12 1.09 -12.22 -0.73
N LEU A 13 1.03 -11.60 -1.92
CA LEU A 13 0.04 -11.93 -2.95
C LEU A 13 0.15 -13.37 -3.45
N ARG A 14 1.37 -13.88 -3.65
CA ARG A 14 1.59 -15.29 -4.02
C ARG A 14 1.17 -16.26 -2.91
N ALA A 15 1.44 -15.91 -1.65
CA ALA A 15 1.09 -16.74 -0.51
C ALA A 15 -0.42 -16.81 -0.26
N SER A 16 -1.12 -15.70 -0.45
CA SER A 16 -2.59 -15.65 -0.28
C SER A 16 -3.36 -16.22 -1.45
N GLY A 17 -2.78 -16.25 -2.66
CA GLY A 17 -3.43 -16.77 -3.87
C GLY A 17 -4.60 -15.92 -4.35
N VAL A 18 -4.68 -14.66 -3.91
CA VAL A 18 -5.73 -13.72 -4.30
C VAL A 18 -5.70 -13.40 -5.79
N ARG A 19 -6.87 -13.16 -6.38
CA ARG A 19 -6.98 -12.93 -7.83
C ARG A 19 -7.09 -11.46 -8.18
N LYS A 20 -7.65 -10.64 -7.29
CA LYS A 20 -7.79 -9.20 -7.48
C LYS A 20 -7.30 -8.45 -6.26
N VAL A 21 -6.44 -7.46 -6.50
CA VAL A 21 -5.92 -6.58 -5.45
C VAL A 21 -6.25 -5.13 -5.76
N LEU A 22 -6.89 -4.44 -4.81
CA LEU A 22 -7.07 -3.00 -4.87
C LEU A 22 -5.84 -2.30 -4.30
N ILE A 23 -5.23 -1.42 -5.09
CA ILE A 23 -4.06 -0.64 -4.71
C ILE A 23 -4.54 0.75 -4.32
N GLN A 24 -4.31 1.12 -3.06
CA GLN A 24 -4.67 2.43 -2.54
C GLN A 24 -3.40 3.20 -2.16
N LEU A 25 -3.24 4.39 -2.76
CA LEU A 25 -2.05 5.24 -2.62
C LEU A 25 -2.47 6.68 -2.26
N PRO A 26 -1.78 7.34 -1.30
CA PRO A 26 -1.93 8.76 -1.09
C PRO A 26 -1.37 9.55 -2.28
N SER A 27 -1.75 10.83 -2.39
CA SER A 27 -1.38 11.71 -3.52
C SER A 27 0.12 11.72 -3.80
N GLY A 28 0.96 11.77 -2.76
CA GLY A 28 2.43 11.78 -2.89
C GLY A 28 3.04 10.50 -3.45
N LEU A 29 2.31 9.37 -3.43
CA LEU A 29 2.76 8.09 -3.94
C LEU A 29 2.09 7.67 -5.26
N ARG A 30 1.11 8.44 -5.78
CA ARG A 30 0.39 8.11 -7.03
C ARG A 30 1.31 7.90 -8.24
N ARG A 31 2.45 8.58 -8.28
CA ARG A 31 3.45 8.40 -9.34
C ARG A 31 4.01 6.97 -9.43
N PHE A 32 3.90 6.18 -8.36
CA PHE A 32 4.33 4.79 -8.30
C PHE A 32 3.19 3.79 -8.56
N ALA A 33 1.97 4.24 -8.88
CA ALA A 33 0.82 3.36 -9.03
C ALA A 33 1.04 2.27 -10.08
N LEU A 34 1.67 2.60 -11.22
CA LEU A 34 1.98 1.62 -12.26
C LEU A 34 3.04 0.61 -11.81
N GLU A 35 4.04 1.04 -11.04
CA GLU A 35 5.09 0.16 -10.51
C GLU A 35 4.52 -0.85 -9.50
N VAL A 36 3.64 -0.40 -8.60
CA VAL A 36 2.94 -1.28 -7.65
C VAL A 36 1.97 -2.21 -8.38
N ALA A 37 1.25 -1.70 -9.40
CA ALA A 37 0.36 -2.51 -10.22
C ALA A 37 1.10 -3.60 -10.99
N GLU A 38 2.28 -3.31 -11.52
CA GLU A 38 3.11 -4.30 -12.21
C GLU A 38 3.60 -5.37 -11.24
N ALA A 39 4.07 -5.00 -10.05
CA ALA A 39 4.46 -5.96 -9.02
C ALA A 39 3.30 -6.91 -8.63
N ALA A 40 2.07 -6.40 -8.58
CA ALA A 40 0.89 -7.23 -8.37
C ALA A 40 0.60 -8.18 -9.56
N ARG A 41 0.75 -7.71 -10.81
CA ARG A 41 0.61 -8.55 -12.02
C ARG A 41 1.64 -9.67 -12.06
N GLU A 42 2.90 -9.37 -11.76
CA GLU A 42 4.00 -10.34 -11.67
C GLU A 42 3.73 -11.43 -10.61
N ALA A 43 2.95 -11.10 -9.58
CA ALA A 43 2.50 -12.04 -8.56
C ALA A 43 1.27 -12.87 -8.98
N GLY A 44 0.69 -12.62 -10.15
CA GLY A 44 -0.48 -13.31 -10.68
C GLY A 44 -1.83 -12.70 -10.28
N ALA A 45 -1.84 -11.53 -9.63
CA ALA A 45 -3.07 -10.83 -9.25
C ALA A 45 -3.42 -9.73 -10.26
N LEU A 46 -4.72 -9.51 -10.50
CA LEU A 46 -5.22 -8.38 -11.28
C LEU A 46 -5.23 -7.11 -10.41
N PRO A 47 -4.39 -6.10 -10.71
CA PRO A 47 -4.39 -4.86 -9.95
C PRO A 47 -5.57 -3.96 -10.33
N ILE A 48 -6.16 -3.32 -9.33
CA ILE A 48 -7.17 -2.26 -9.45
C ILE A 48 -6.60 -1.04 -8.73
N VAL A 49 -6.21 0.00 -9.47
CA VAL A 49 -5.69 1.23 -8.85
C VAL A 49 -6.87 2.10 -8.42
N GLN A 50 -6.99 2.37 -7.12
CA GLN A 50 -8.03 3.24 -6.60
C GLN A 50 -7.65 4.71 -6.83
N ALA A 51 -8.54 5.43 -7.52
CA ALA A 51 -8.29 6.79 -8.01
C ALA A 51 -8.74 7.87 -7.02
N ASP A 52 -9.58 7.52 -6.05
CA ASP A 52 -10.03 8.45 -5.02
C ASP A 52 -8.88 8.91 -4.11
N PRO A 53 -9.00 10.08 -3.48
CA PRO A 53 -8.05 10.51 -2.46
C PRO A 53 -7.90 9.45 -1.35
N CYS A 54 -6.72 9.42 -0.74
CA CYS A 54 -6.43 8.59 0.42
C CYS A 54 -5.58 9.43 1.37
N TYR A 55 -6.14 9.80 2.52
CA TYR A 55 -5.48 10.69 3.49
C TYR A 55 -4.83 9.96 4.67
N GLY A 56 -5.16 8.69 4.88
CA GLY A 56 -4.70 7.95 6.05
C GLY A 56 -5.15 6.50 6.09
N ALA A 57 -4.66 5.76 7.09
CA ALA A 57 -5.11 4.41 7.39
C ALA A 57 -6.57 4.35 7.89
N CYS A 58 -7.21 5.49 8.21
CA CYS A 58 -8.65 5.58 8.50
C CYS A 58 -9.52 5.46 7.25
N ASP A 59 -8.94 5.74 6.08
CA ASP A 59 -9.65 5.98 4.84
C ASP A 59 -9.47 4.79 3.90
N LEU A 60 -9.73 3.58 4.40
CA LEU A 60 -9.63 2.37 3.59
C LEU A 60 -10.76 2.33 2.56
N ALA A 61 -10.42 2.08 1.29
CA ALA A 61 -11.38 1.95 0.20
C ALA A 61 -12.13 0.60 0.21
N THR A 62 -12.66 0.19 1.38
CA THR A 62 -13.37 -1.08 1.56
C THR A 62 -14.59 -1.19 0.65
N TRP A 63 -15.38 -0.12 0.55
CA TRP A 63 -16.54 -0.08 -0.34
C TRP A 63 -16.17 -0.36 -1.81
N ALA A 64 -15.04 0.18 -2.28
CA ALA A 64 -14.59 -0.01 -3.66
C ALA A 64 -14.05 -1.41 -3.87
N ALA A 65 -13.31 -1.94 -2.88
CA ALA A 65 -12.83 -3.31 -2.90
C ALA A 65 -14.00 -4.30 -2.95
N GLU A 66 -15.04 -4.11 -2.15
CA GLU A 66 -16.25 -4.93 -2.18
C GLU A 66 -16.99 -4.82 -3.52
N ALA A 67 -17.23 -3.59 -4.00
CA ALA A 67 -17.96 -3.36 -5.25
C ALA A 67 -17.25 -3.95 -6.48
N LEU A 68 -15.92 -3.97 -6.50
CA LEU A 68 -15.10 -4.48 -7.60
C LEU A 68 -14.69 -5.95 -7.41
N GLY A 69 -15.02 -6.53 -6.26
CA GLY A 69 -14.67 -7.89 -5.85
C GLY A 69 -13.17 -8.08 -5.70
N ALA A 70 -12.46 -7.10 -5.14
CA ALA A 70 -11.07 -7.26 -4.74
C ALA A 70 -11.00 -8.08 -3.44
N ASP A 71 -10.13 -9.08 -3.43
CA ASP A 71 -9.96 -9.98 -2.28
C ASP A 71 -9.08 -9.30 -1.20
N LEU A 72 -8.26 -8.33 -1.61
CA LEU A 72 -7.23 -7.69 -0.79
C LEU A 72 -7.06 -6.20 -1.16
N ILE A 73 -6.76 -5.37 -0.16
CA ILE A 73 -6.34 -3.98 -0.32
C ILE A 73 -4.85 -3.85 0.03
N ALA A 74 -4.03 -3.44 -0.94
CA ALA A 74 -2.66 -3.01 -0.72
C ALA A 74 -2.65 -1.50 -0.43
N HIS A 75 -2.62 -1.15 0.86
CA HIS A 75 -2.69 0.23 1.34
C HIS A 75 -1.29 0.79 1.63
N TYR A 76 -0.91 1.84 0.90
CA TYR A 76 0.42 2.43 0.96
C TYR A 76 0.46 3.76 1.73
N GLY A 77 1.59 4.05 2.34
CA GLY A 77 1.92 5.34 2.98
C GLY A 77 1.56 5.46 4.45
N HIS A 78 0.90 4.46 5.05
CA HIS A 78 0.46 4.53 6.44
C HIS A 78 0.70 3.22 7.18
N SER A 79 1.02 3.33 8.48
CA SER A 79 1.08 2.18 9.38
C SER A 79 -0.31 1.59 9.61
N LYS A 80 -0.35 0.31 9.96
CA LYS A 80 -1.57 -0.40 10.29
C LYS A 80 -2.33 0.31 11.42
N MET A 81 -3.62 0.55 11.19
CA MET A 81 -4.51 1.13 12.19
C MET A 81 -5.78 0.31 12.40
N LEU A 82 -6.36 -0.22 11.31
CA LEU A 82 -7.61 -0.96 11.35
C LEU A 82 -7.38 -2.43 11.01
N GLU A 83 -8.01 -3.29 11.81
CA GLU A 83 -8.26 -4.70 11.54
C GLU A 83 -9.74 -4.83 11.18
N LEU A 84 -10.04 -5.26 9.96
CA LEU A 84 -11.42 -5.43 9.53
C LEU A 84 -11.94 -6.78 10.05
N ALA A 85 -13.03 -6.76 10.81
CA ALA A 85 -13.67 -7.99 11.30
C ALA A 85 -14.32 -8.79 10.15
N ASN A 86 -14.77 -8.10 9.10
CA ASN A 86 -15.34 -8.65 7.88
C ASN A 86 -14.89 -7.78 6.70
N GLY A 87 -14.81 -8.36 5.50
CA GLY A 87 -14.43 -7.64 4.26
C GLY A 87 -13.09 -8.10 3.69
N PRO A 88 -12.49 -7.33 2.77
CA PRO A 88 -11.22 -7.68 2.14
C PRO A 88 -10.06 -7.62 3.13
N GLU A 89 -9.07 -8.49 2.94
CA GLU A 89 -7.82 -8.42 3.70
C GLU A 89 -7.07 -7.11 3.39
N VAL A 90 -6.34 -6.54 4.36
CA VAL A 90 -5.59 -5.29 4.16
C VAL A 90 -4.12 -5.48 4.46
N LEU A 91 -3.28 -5.29 3.44
CA LEU A 91 -1.82 -5.22 3.59
C LEU A 91 -1.37 -3.77 3.64
N TYR A 92 -0.75 -3.40 4.75
CA TYR A 92 -0.18 -2.07 4.95
C TYR A 92 1.30 -2.03 4.56
N PHE A 93 1.65 -0.98 3.82
CA PHE A 93 3.00 -0.64 3.38
C PHE A 93 3.31 0.79 3.78
N GLU A 94 4.25 1.01 4.69
CA GLU A 94 4.51 2.35 5.24
C GLU A 94 5.20 3.30 4.26
N ALA A 95 5.77 2.76 3.17
CA ALA A 95 6.51 3.54 2.18
C ALA A 95 7.60 4.42 2.83
N ARG A 96 8.38 3.87 3.76
CA ARG A 96 9.36 4.65 4.56
C ARG A 96 10.35 5.40 3.67
N MET A 97 10.58 6.67 3.97
CA MET A 97 11.61 7.46 3.31
C MET A 97 12.99 7.05 3.84
N GLN A 98 13.88 6.63 2.95
CA GLN A 98 15.27 6.37 3.27
C GLN A 98 16.04 7.70 3.20
N ILE A 99 16.15 8.39 4.33
CA ILE A 99 16.87 9.64 4.51
C ILE A 99 17.67 9.57 5.83
N ASP A 100 18.90 10.06 5.81
CA ASP A 100 19.70 10.22 7.02
C ASP A 100 19.42 11.60 7.62
N VAL A 101 18.88 11.62 8.84
CA VAL A 101 18.53 12.86 9.57
C VAL A 101 19.53 13.19 10.68
N ARG A 102 20.58 12.37 10.87
CA ARG A 102 21.50 12.50 12.02
C ARG A 102 22.15 13.88 12.11
N GLY A 103 22.64 14.43 11.01
CA GLY A 103 23.30 15.74 11.02
C GLY A 103 22.41 16.87 11.54
N VAL A 104 21.12 16.88 11.16
CA VAL A 104 20.16 17.88 11.65
C VAL A 104 19.83 17.66 13.13
N LEU A 105 19.82 16.40 13.59
CA LEU A 105 19.61 16.09 15.00
C LEU A 105 20.81 16.50 15.86
N GLU A 106 22.02 16.29 15.38
CA GLU A 106 23.26 16.69 16.06
C GLU A 106 23.32 18.22 16.21
N GLU A 107 23.02 18.98 15.15
CA GLU A 107 22.96 20.45 15.20
C GLU A 107 21.92 20.97 16.21
N ALA A 108 20.78 20.28 16.36
CA ALA A 108 19.73 20.68 17.29
C ALA A 108 20.05 20.37 18.78
N LEU A 109 21.09 19.58 19.04
CA LEU A 109 21.50 19.18 20.40
C LEU A 109 22.67 20.03 20.95
N GLU A 110 23.30 20.86 20.11
CA GLU A 110 24.30 21.88 20.52
C GLU A 110 23.63 23.15 21.08
#